data_AF-A0A9E1U436-F1
#
_entry.id   AF-A0A9E1U436-F1
#
_cell.length_a   1.000
_cell.length_b   1.000
_cell.length_c   1.000
_cell.angle_alpha   90.00
_cell.angle_beta   90.00
_cell.angle_gamma   90.00
#
_symmetry.space_group_name_H-M   'P 1'
#
loop_
_entity.id
_entity.type
_entity.pdbx_description
1 polymer ?
#
loop_
_entity_poly.entity_id
_entity_poly.type
_entity_poly.pdbx_seq_one_letter_code
_entity_poly.pdbx_strand_id
1 'polypeptide(L)' 'MKQLRELVTPEQNMLDLALQFVLANPAVTCPIPGMKSPEQARLNVVASDCELDAETLRRIDEICPPEA' A
#
# COMPACT_ATOMS: atom_id res chain seq x y z
N MET A 1 6.25 -4.04 -11.38
CA MET A 1 6.34 -5.06 -10.30
C MET A 1 7.72 -5.18 -9.66
N LYS A 2 8.83 -5.40 -10.39
CA LYS A 2 10.17 -5.52 -9.77
C LYS A 2 10.61 -4.23 -9.05
N GLN A 3 10.40 -3.07 -9.67
CA GLN A 3 10.77 -1.76 -9.10
C GLN A 3 9.98 -1.40 -7.83
N LEU A 4 8.68 -1.74 -7.75
CA LEU A 4 7.89 -1.49 -6.54
C LEU A 4 8.39 -2.26 -5.32
N ARG A 5 8.99 -3.44 -5.53
CA ARG A 5 9.58 -4.22 -4.43
C ARG A 5 10.79 -3.53 -3.80
N GLU A 6 11.45 -2.63 -4.53
CA GLU A 6 12.59 -1.86 -4.02
C GLU A 6 12.15 -0.78 -3.03
N LEU A 7 10.85 -0.46 -2.98
CA LEU A 7 10.27 0.50 -2.04
C LEU A 7 9.82 -0.15 -0.72
N VAL A 8 9.86 -1.49 -0.63
CA VAL A 8 9.43 -2.22 0.57
C VAL A 8 10.57 -2.23 1.59
N THR A 9 10.32 -1.70 2.78
CA THR A 9 11.25 -1.73 3.92
C THR A 9 11.31 -3.12 4.55
N PRO A 10 12.35 -3.46 5.34
CA PRO A 10 12.43 -4.73 6.06
C PRO A 10 11.24 -4.99 7.00
N GLU A 11 10.61 -3.93 7.50
CA GLU A 11 9.48 -3.96 8.43
C GLU A 11 8.13 -4.07 7.71
N GLN A 12 8.09 -3.88 6.40
CA GLN A 12 6.90 -3.94 5.57
C GLN A 12 6.96 -5.10 4.59
N ASN A 13 5.80 -5.47 4.07
CA ASN A 13 5.67 -6.37 2.95
C ASN A 13 4.87 -5.70 1.82
N MET A 14 4.76 -6.37 0.66
CA MET A 14 4.07 -5.81 -0.51
C MET A 14 2.59 -5.50 -0.28
N LEU A 15 1.91 -6.22 0.63
CA LEU A 15 0.53 -5.93 1.03
C LEU A 15 0.45 -4.56 1.70
N ASP A 16 1.39 -4.26 2.59
CA ASP A 16 1.40 -3.02 3.37
C ASP A 16 1.54 -1.84 2.42
N LEU A 17 2.54 -1.88 1.53
CA LEU A 17 2.75 -0.85 0.50
C LEU A 17 1.49 -0.64 -0.36
N ALA A 18 0.84 -1.73 -0.80
CA ALA A 18 -0.32 -1.64 -1.66
C ALA A 18 -1.56 -1.06 -0.93
N LEU A 19 -1.82 -1.50 0.29
CA LEU A 19 -2.98 -1.04 1.05
C LEU A 19 -2.82 0.42 1.49
N GLN A 20 -1.63 0.79 1.93
CA GLN A 20 -1.33 2.16 2.35
C GLN A 20 -1.37 3.14 1.18
N PHE A 21 -0.93 2.72 -0.02
CA PHE A 21 -1.10 3.52 -1.23
C PHE A 21 -2.58 3.82 -1.52
N VAL A 22 -3.46 2.81 -1.39
CA VAL A 22 -4.90 3.01 -1.60
C VAL A 22 -5.49 3.96 -0.54
N LEU A 23 -5.08 3.82 0.72
CA LEU A 23 -5.52 4.66 1.84
C LEU A 23 -5.02 6.11 1.74
N ALA A 24 -3.86 6.33 1.12
CA ALA A 24 -3.30 7.67 0.94
C ALA A 24 -4.11 8.55 -0.03
N ASN A 25 -5.01 7.97 -0.83
CA ASN A 25 -5.86 8.73 -1.73
C ASN A 25 -7.05 9.35 -0.97
N PRO A 26 -7.18 10.69 -0.89
CA PRO A 26 -8.25 11.34 -0.14
C PRO A 26 -9.66 11.06 -0.68
N ALA A 27 -9.79 10.59 -1.92
CA ALA A 27 -11.08 10.18 -2.49
C ALA A 27 -11.52 8.78 -2.02
N VAL A 28 -10.65 8.00 -1.38
CA VAL A 28 -10.96 6.66 -0.88
C VAL A 28 -11.46 6.77 0.56
N THR A 29 -12.73 6.41 0.78
CA THR A 29 -13.30 6.37 2.14
C THR A 29 -12.88 5.13 2.92
N CYS A 30 -12.89 3.96 2.28
CA CYS A 30 -12.56 2.69 2.92
C CYS A 30 -12.21 1.62 1.88
N PRO A 31 -11.00 1.03 1.91
CA PRO A 31 -10.65 -0.12 1.08
C PRO A 31 -11.30 -1.40 1.61
N ILE A 32 -11.64 -2.33 0.71
CA ILE A 32 -12.24 -3.64 1.05
C ILE A 32 -11.30 -4.77 0.63
N PRO A 33 -10.15 -4.95 1.30
CA PRO A 33 -9.19 -6.00 0.95
C PRO A 33 -9.73 -7.37 1.34
N GLY A 34 -9.79 -8.29 0.37
CA GLY A 34 -10.21 -9.67 0.61
C GLY A 34 -9.16 -10.47 1.39
N MET A 35 -9.63 -11.48 2.14
CA MET A 35 -8.78 -12.41 2.90
C MET A 35 -9.32 -13.84 2.82
N LYS A 36 -8.42 -14.82 2.89
CA LYS A 36 -8.75 -16.25 2.97
C LYS A 36 -8.46 -16.86 4.34
N SER A 37 -7.83 -16.10 5.24
CA SER A 37 -7.56 -16.53 6.61
C SER A 37 -7.70 -15.37 7.61
N PRO A 38 -7.94 -15.67 8.90
CA PRO A 38 -7.94 -14.66 9.95
C PRO A 38 -6.61 -13.91 10.11
N GLU A 39 -5.49 -14.56 9.77
CA GLU A 39 -4.17 -13.92 9.81
C GLU A 39 -4.04 -12.83 8.75
N GLN A 40 -4.50 -13.09 7.52
CA GLN A 40 -4.54 -12.07 6.47
C GLN A 40 -5.44 -10.88 6.86
N ALA A 41 -6.57 -11.14 7.53
CA ALA A 41 -7.40 -10.07 8.07
C ALA A 41 -6.62 -9.18 9.05
N ARG A 42 -5.85 -9.78 9.96
CA ARG A 42 -5.02 -9.03 10.92
C ARG A 42 -3.91 -8.24 10.23
N LEU A 43 -3.28 -8.81 9.19
CA LEU A 43 -2.27 -8.08 8.41
C LEU A 43 -2.88 -6.86 7.70
N ASN A 44 -4.07 -6.99 7.12
CA ASN A 44 -4.77 -5.85 6.51
C ASN A 44 -5.03 -4.72 7.53
N VAL A 45 -5.41 -5.07 8.76
CA VAL A 45 -5.63 -4.09 9.83
C VAL A 45 -4.33 -3.39 10.21
N VAL A 46 -3.25 -4.14 10.47
CA VAL A 46 -1.95 -3.55 10.82
C VAL A 46 -1.44 -2.63 9.70
N ALA A 47 -1.58 -3.05 8.45
CA ALA A 47 -1.19 -2.23 7.30
C ALA A 47 -1.98 -0.91 7.22
N SER A 48 -3.25 -0.90 7.64
CA SER A 48 -4.08 0.31 7.63
C SER A 48 -3.77 1.33 8.72
N ASP A 49 -3.02 0.94 9.76
CA ASP A 49 -2.62 1.85 10.86
C ASP A 49 -1.36 2.68 10.54
N CYS A 50 -0.75 2.45 9.38
CA CYS A 50 0.47 3.12 8.94
C CYS A 50 0.22 3.96 7.68
N GLU A 51 0.97 5.03 7.51
CA GLU A 51 0.92 5.91 6.34
C GLU A 51 2.21 5.79 5.51
N LEU A 52 2.09 5.89 4.18
CA LEU A 52 3.26 6.07 3.32
C LEU A 52 3.69 7.54 3.33
N ASP A 53 5.00 7.76 3.38
CA ASP A 53 5.54 9.09 3.21
C ASP A 53 5.35 9.61 1.78
N ALA A 54 5.41 10.94 1.63
CA ALA A 54 5.21 11.59 0.35
C ALA A 54 6.30 11.28 -0.69
N GLU A 55 7.50 10.85 -0.27
CA GLU A 55 8.59 10.49 -1.18
C GLU A 55 8.29 9.15 -1.86
N THR A 56 7.84 8.18 -1.08
CA THR A 56 7.44 6.87 -1.55
C THR A 56 6.26 6.98 -2.51
N LEU A 57 5.25 7.80 -2.19
CA LEU A 57 4.11 8.05 -3.08
C LEU A 57 4.56 8.65 -4.43
N ARG A 58 5.43 9.66 -4.42
CA ARG A 58 5.99 10.23 -5.67
C ARG A 58 6.74 9.18 -6.48
N ARG A 59 7.51 8.31 -5.81
CA ARG A 59 8.26 7.26 -6.48
C ARG A 59 7.34 6.20 -7.10
N ILE A 60 6.19 5.92 -6.48
CA ILE A 60 5.15 5.07 -7.06
C ILE A 60 4.60 5.71 -8.34
N ASP A 61 4.30 7.01 -8.35
CA ASP A 61 3.82 7.71 -9.56
C ASP A 61 4.86 7.69 -10.70
N GLU A 62 6.16 7.75 -10.39
CA GLU A 62 7.21 7.62 -11.39
C GLU A 62 7.28 6.22 -12.02
N ILE A 63 7.03 5.17 -11.23
CA ILE A 63 7.04 3.77 -11.67
C ILE A 63 5.74 3.40 -12.39
N CYS A 64 4.62 3.92 -11.89
CA CYS A 64 3.25 3.66 -12.32
C CYS A 64 2.52 4.99 -12.52
N PRO A 65 2.82 5.73 -13.60
CA PRO A 65 2.20 7.02 -13.84
C PRO A 65 0.68 6.89 -13.93
N PRO A 66 -0.08 7.83 -13.33
CA PRO A 66 -1.53 7.83 -13.44
C PRO A 66 -1.94 7.99 -14.91
N GLU A 67 -2.97 7.26 -15.32
CA GLU A 67 -3.56 7.44 -16.64
C GLU A 67 -4.18 8.84 -16.75
N ALA A 68 -4.01 9.48 -17.91
CA ALA A 68 -4.47 10.84 -18.19
C ALA A 68 -5.98 10.92 -18.47
#